data_AF-A0A497NVY1-F1
#
_entry.id   AF-A0A497NVY1-F1
#
_cell.length_a   1.000
_cell.length_b   1.000
_cell.length_c   1.000
_cell.angle_alpha   90.00
_cell.angle_beta   90.00
_cell.angle_gamma   90.00
#
_symmetry.space_group_name_H-M   'P 1'
#
loop_
_entity.id
_entity.type
_entity.pdbx_description
1 polymer ?
#
loop_
_entity_poly.entity_id
_entity_poly.type
_entity_poly.pdbx_seq_one_letter_code
_entity_poly.pdbx_strand_id
1 'polypeptide(L)' 'PEVVGDAGFYVPYNDPKATAEAIRKALKSDKGMKARERIKKYFSIKIRERMIINEILNLFA' A
#
# COMPACT_ATOMS: atom_id res chain seq x y z
N PRO A 1 -1.73 -0.39 -8.10
CA PRO A 1 -1.31 0.76 -7.26
C PRO A 1 -0.17 0.32 -6.34
N GLU A 2 0.78 1.19 -6.01
CA GLU A 2 1.83 0.89 -5.02
C GLU A 2 1.22 0.95 -3.60
N VAL A 3 1.70 0.10 -2.67
CA VAL A 3 1.12 -0.07 -1.32
C VAL A 3 1.20 1.19 -0.47
N VAL A 4 2.40 1.73 -0.27
CA VAL A 4 2.68 2.88 0.60
C VAL A 4 2.12 4.19 0.03
N GLY A 5 2.31 4.41 -1.27
CA GLY A 5 1.90 5.60 -2.02
C GLY A 5 2.25 6.90 -1.28
N ASP A 6 1.25 7.74 -1.12
CA ASP A 6 1.29 9.02 -0.42
C ASP A 6 0.88 8.92 1.06
N ALA A 7 0.78 7.70 1.59
CA ALA A 7 0.31 7.40 2.94
C ALA A 7 1.42 6.91 3.88
N GLY A 8 2.67 6.85 3.42
CA GLY A 8 3.82 6.50 4.26
C GLY A 8 5.11 7.19 3.83
N PHE A 9 6.24 6.52 4.08
CA PHE A 9 7.57 7.07 3.87
C PHE A 9 8.42 6.01 3.14
N TYR A 10 9.09 6.42 2.07
CA TYR A 10 10.09 5.60 1.41
C TYR A 10 11.48 5.96 1.91
N VAL A 11 12.34 4.96 1.91
CA VAL A 11 13.76 5.09 2.23
C VAL A 11 14.57 4.31 1.21
N PRO A 12 15.82 4.71 0.92
CA PRO A 12 16.72 3.92 0.09
C PRO A 12 16.89 2.51 0.65
N TYR A 13 17.08 1.55 -0.25
CA TYR A 13 17.38 0.18 0.14
C TYR A 13 18.71 0.12 0.91
N ASN A 14 18.75 -0.68 1.98
CA ASN A 14 19.92 -0.90 2.82
C ASN A 14 20.52 0.38 3.43
N ASP A 15 19.69 1.38 3.76
CA ASP A 15 20.10 2.56 4.51
C ASP A 15 19.44 2.58 5.92
N PRO A 16 20.14 2.06 6.95
CA PRO A 16 19.63 2.06 8.32
C PRO A 16 19.42 3.47 8.88
N LYS A 17 20.24 4.45 8.48
CA LYS A 17 20.13 5.82 8.99
C LYS A 17 18.88 6.51 8.45
N ALA A 18 18.66 6.43 7.14
CA ALA A 18 17.43 6.93 6.52
C ALA A 18 16.18 6.23 7.09
N THR A 19 16.28 4.92 7.36
CA THR A 19 15.21 4.14 7.99
C THR A 19 14.87 4.66 9.39
N ALA A 20 15.88 4.88 10.24
CA ALA A 20 15.68 5.43 11.58
C ALA A 20 15.03 6.83 11.54
N GLU A 21 15.46 7.69 10.61
CA GLU A 21 14.86 9.00 10.41
C GLU A 21 13.40 8.94 9.95
N ALA A 22 13.08 8.03 9.03
CA ALA A 22 11.72 7.83 8.54
C ALA A 22 10.80 7.31 9.65
N ILE A 23 11.27 6.40 10.51
CA ILE A 23 10.54 5.94 11.70
C ILE A 23 10.24 7.12 12.63
N ARG A 24 11.24 7.97 12.91
CA ARG A 24 11.06 9.16 13.75
C ARG A 24 10.01 10.12 13.17
N LYS A 25 9.97 10.29 11.85
CA LYS A 25 8.95 11.09 11.15
C LYS A 25 7.57 10.41 11.24
N ALA A 26 7.51 9.10 11.07
CA ALA A 26 6.26 8.33 11.13
C ALA A 26 5.60 8.38 12.51
N LEU A 27 6.39 8.32 13.60
CA LEU A 27 5.88 8.43 14.97
C LEU A 27 5.20 9.78 15.26
N LYS A 28 5.50 10.83 14.50
CA LYS A 28 4.92 12.17 14.62
C LYS A 28 3.89 12.48 13.53
N SER A 29 3.54 11.51 12.70
CA SER A 29 2.70 11.68 11.52
C SER A 29 1.26 11.27 11.79
N ASP A 30 0.31 11.95 11.16
CA ASP A 30 -1.14 11.69 11.20
C ASP A 30 -1.63 10.80 10.04
N LYS A 31 -0.73 10.41 9.11
CA LYS A 31 -1.00 9.59 7.93
C LYS A 31 -1.67 8.22 8.18
N GLY A 32 -1.79 7.76 9.44
CA GLY A 32 -2.40 6.47 9.77
C GLY A 32 -3.83 6.30 9.24
N MET A 33 -4.66 7.36 9.31
CA MET A 33 -6.02 7.32 8.74
C MET A 33 -5.99 7.18 7.22
N LYS A 34 -5.13 7.98 6.56
CA LYS A 34 -4.93 7.95 5.11
C LYS A 34 -4.45 6.58 4.62
N ALA A 35 -3.56 5.92 5.37
CA ALA A 35 -3.11 4.56 5.08
C ALA A 35 -4.26 3.55 5.13
N ARG A 36 -5.14 3.61 6.14
CA ARG A 36 -6.30 2.72 6.24
C ARG A 36 -7.27 2.90 5.08
N GLU A 37 -7.60 4.14 4.74
CA GLU A 37 -8.51 4.43 3.63
C GLU A 37 -7.92 4.02 2.27
N ARG A 38 -6.60 4.17 2.09
CA ARG A 38 -5.89 3.68 0.90
C ARG A 38 -6.02 2.16 0.75
N ILE A 39 -5.80 1.39 1.82
CA ILE A 39 -5.93 -0.08 1.78
C ILE A 39 -7.36 -0.50 1.39
N LYS A 40 -8.37 0.10 2.03
CA LYS A 40 -9.78 -0.19 1.68
C LYS A 40 -10.08 0.13 0.22
N LYS A 41 -9.61 1.28 -0.28
CA LYS A 41 -9.91 1.75 -1.63
C LYS A 41 -9.23 0.92 -2.72
N TYR A 42 -7.96 0.60 -2.55
CA TYR A 42 -7.12 0.05 -3.63
C TYR A 42 -6.74 -1.42 -3.47
N PHE A 43 -6.84 -1.96 -2.26
CA PHE A 43 -6.38 -3.31 -1.92
C PHE A 43 -7.46 -4.16 -1.25
N SER A 44 -8.73 -3.87 -1.57
CA SER A 44 -9.87 -4.66 -1.10
C SER A 44 -9.81 -6.10 -1.61
N ILE A 45 -10.00 -7.06 -0.70
CA ILE A 45 -10.03 -8.49 -1.03
C ILE A 45 -11.15 -8.82 -2.03
N LYS A 46 -12.32 -8.18 -1.87
CA LYS A 46 -13.47 -8.38 -2.77
C LYS A 46 -13.19 -7.89 -4.19
N ILE A 47 -12.45 -6.78 -4.31
CA ILE A 47 -12.04 -6.26 -5.63
C ILE A 47 -11.04 -7.24 -6.25
N ARG A 48 -10.04 -7.70 -5.49
CA ARG A 48 -9.05 -8.67 -5.97
C ARG A 48 -9.69 -9.98 -6.43
N GLU A 49 -10.61 -10.54 -5.64
CA GLU A 49 -11.34 -11.76 -5.98
C GLU A 49 -12.08 -11.61 -7.32
N ARG A 50 -12.86 -10.54 -7.47
CA ARG A 50 -13.59 -10.25 -8.71
C ARG A 50 -12.64 -10.13 -9.91
N MET A 51 -11.51 -9.44 -9.75
CA MET A 51 -10.53 -9.28 -10.82
C MET A 51 -9.95 -10.63 -11.25
N ILE A 52 -9.60 -11.51 -10.30
CA ILE A 52 -9.05 -12.83 -10.58
C ILE A 52 -10.09 -13.70 -11.31
N ILE A 53 -11.32 -13.74 -10.83
CA ILE A 53 -12.40 -14.51 -11.47
C ILE A 53 -12.62 -14.04 -12.90
N ASN A 54 -12.69 -12.72 -13.12
CA ASN A 54 -12.86 -12.17 -14.47
C ASN A 54 -11.71 -12.56 -15.39
N GLU A 55 -10.46 -12.52 -14.91
CA GLU A 55 -9.30 -12.92 -15.71
C GLU A 55 -9.37 -14.41 -16.09
N ILE A 56 -9.77 -15.27 -15.15
CA ILE A 56 -9.96 -16.71 -15.42
C ILE A 56 -11.06 -16.92 -16.47
N LEU A 57 -12.20 -16.23 -16.34
CA LEU A 57 -13.30 -16.35 -17.31
C LEU A 57 -12.89 -15.88 -18.72
N ASN A 58 -12.10 -14.81 -18.81
CA ASN A 58 -11.57 -14.30 -20.07
C ASN A 58 -10.63 -15.29 -20.78
N LEU A 59 -9.96 -16.19 -20.05
CA LEU A 59 -9.12 -17.23 -20.65
C LEU A 59 -9.95 -18.34 -21.32
N PHE A 60 -11.23 -18.46 -20.99
CA PHE A 60 -12.14 -19.48 -21.51
C PHE A 60 -13.22 -18.92 -22.46
N ALA A 61 -13.18 -17.61 -22.75
CA ALA A 61 -14.09 -16.91 -23.67
C ALA A 61 -13.42 -16.69 -25.04
#